data_AF-E8KFY3-F1
#
_entry.id   AF-E8KFY3-F1
#
_cell.length_a   1.000
_cell.length_b   1.000
_cell.length_c   1.000
_cell.angle_alpha   90.00
_cell.angle_beta   90.00
_cell.angle_gamma   90.00
#
_symmetry.space_group_name_H-M   'P 1'
#
loop_
_entity.id
_entity.type
_entity.pdbx_description
1 polymer ?
#
loop_
_entity_poly.entity_id
_entity_poly.type
_entity_poly.pdbx_seq_one_letter_code
_entity_poly.pdbx_strand_id
1 'polypeptide(L)'
;MILFAGDPHGSYQHLYPILQAHKGEEIALVILGDLQLTTPEELDKLSQYCDIWFIHGNHDSKTVAAFDSIWNSEWKQRNLHGKVVNIQGVKIAGLGGVFRGHIWMPPNRPMFFDPIHYCQYCPQERIWREGLPLRHRTSIFPSDIETLENQQADILISHEAPRPHPQGFAVINQLARKMGVRKIFHGHHHDNFDYKSINRNKACDIFNIGFRSLSDIDGNYLIVGVDDRDNR
;
A
#
# COMPACT_ATOMS: atom_id res chain seq x y z
N MET A 1 1.19 -14.98 -12.71
CA MET A 1 1.20 -13.53 -13.02
C MET A 1 1.13 -12.70 -11.75
N ILE A 2 1.75 -11.52 -11.71
CA ILE A 2 1.59 -10.56 -10.58
C ILE A 2 0.68 -9.42 -11.04
N LEU A 3 -0.38 -9.16 -10.30
CA LEU A 3 -1.33 -8.08 -10.53
C LEU A 3 -1.28 -7.08 -9.39
N PHE A 4 -1.46 -5.80 -9.70
CA PHE A 4 -1.50 -4.71 -8.73
C PHE A 4 -2.88 -4.08 -8.75
N ALA A 5 -3.54 -4.02 -7.59
CA ALA A 5 -4.87 -3.44 -7.44
C ALA A 5 -4.83 -2.18 -6.56
N GLY A 6 -5.46 -1.13 -7.05
CA GLY A 6 -5.53 0.17 -6.40
C GLY A 6 -6.84 0.37 -5.65
N ASP A 7 -6.74 0.88 -4.42
CA ASP A 7 -7.83 1.50 -3.66
C ASP A 7 -9.22 0.83 -3.84
N PRO A 8 -9.43 -0.41 -3.35
CA PRO A 8 -10.73 -1.09 -3.45
C PRO A 8 -11.87 -0.39 -2.69
N HIS A 9 -11.53 0.26 -1.56
CA HIS A 9 -12.48 0.93 -0.66
C HIS A 9 -13.65 0.01 -0.25
N GLY A 10 -13.35 -1.24 0.06
CA GLY A 10 -14.32 -2.24 0.50
C GLY A 10 -15.15 -2.87 -0.62
N SER A 11 -14.88 -2.57 -1.89
CA SER A 11 -15.53 -3.24 -3.04
C SER A 11 -14.52 -3.87 -3.97
N TYR A 12 -14.63 -5.20 -4.11
CA TYR A 12 -13.70 -6.02 -4.88
C TYR A 12 -14.36 -6.66 -6.11
N GLN A 13 -15.64 -6.33 -6.37
CA GLN A 13 -16.45 -6.92 -7.44
C GLN A 13 -15.77 -6.86 -8.81
N HIS A 14 -15.08 -5.75 -9.10
CA HIS A 14 -14.36 -5.54 -10.35
C HIS A 14 -13.20 -6.53 -10.58
N LEU A 15 -12.64 -7.13 -9.53
CA LEU A 15 -11.52 -8.07 -9.63
C LEU A 15 -11.97 -9.48 -10.03
N TYR A 16 -13.15 -9.92 -9.55
CA TYR A 16 -13.61 -11.30 -9.74
C TYR A 16 -13.70 -11.74 -11.20
N PRO A 17 -14.23 -10.95 -12.17
CA PRO A 17 -14.29 -11.38 -13.56
C PRO A 17 -12.92 -11.73 -14.14
N ILE A 18 -11.88 -10.95 -13.83
CA ILE A 18 -10.51 -11.22 -14.28
C ILE A 18 -9.95 -12.47 -13.60
N LEU A 19 -10.07 -12.56 -12.27
CA LEU A 19 -9.56 -13.71 -11.52
C LEU A 19 -10.25 -15.03 -11.90
N GLN A 20 -11.55 -14.99 -12.21
CA GLN A 20 -12.32 -16.14 -12.68
C GLN A 20 -11.96 -16.54 -14.10
N ALA A 21 -11.71 -15.57 -14.99
CA ALA A 21 -11.28 -15.85 -16.37
C ALA A 21 -9.92 -16.56 -16.42
N HIS A 22 -9.04 -16.26 -15.46
CA HIS A 22 -7.71 -16.87 -15.31
C HIS A 22 -7.66 -17.98 -14.25
N LYS A 23 -8.81 -18.58 -13.92
CA LYS A 23 -8.89 -19.62 -12.88
C LYS A 23 -8.00 -20.81 -13.22
N GLY A 24 -7.11 -21.16 -12.29
CA GLY A 24 -6.14 -22.25 -12.44
C GLY A 24 -4.73 -21.78 -12.82
N GLU A 25 -4.57 -20.51 -13.21
CA GLU A 25 -3.26 -19.87 -13.29
C GLU A 25 -2.77 -19.48 -11.89
N GLU A 26 -1.45 -19.47 -11.71
CA GLU A 26 -0.84 -18.92 -10.49
C GLU A 26 -0.91 -17.39 -10.56
N ILE A 27 -1.78 -16.77 -9.77
CA ILE A 27 -1.95 -15.31 -9.70
C ILE A 27 -1.52 -14.82 -8.32
N ALA A 28 -0.66 -13.82 -8.27
CA ALA A 28 -0.40 -13.04 -7.06
C ALA A 28 -1.05 -11.67 -7.20
N LEU A 29 -2.03 -11.36 -6.35
CA LEU A 29 -2.71 -10.08 -6.30
C LEU A 29 -2.11 -9.21 -5.18
N VAL A 30 -1.56 -8.05 -5.54
CA VAL A 30 -0.96 -7.10 -4.62
C VAL A 30 -1.84 -5.86 -4.49
N ILE A 31 -2.46 -5.64 -3.33
CA ILE A 31 -3.36 -4.50 -3.08
C ILE A 31 -2.60 -3.33 -2.46
N LEU A 32 -2.72 -2.14 -3.06
CA LEU A 32 -1.94 -0.94 -2.74
C LEU A 32 -2.57 -0.05 -1.65
N GLY A 33 -3.20 -0.66 -0.66
CA GLY A 33 -3.85 0.04 0.46
C GLY A 33 -5.33 0.31 0.26
N ASP A 34 -5.91 0.94 1.26
CA ASP A 34 -7.34 1.25 1.37
C ASP A 34 -8.24 0.06 1.06
N LEU A 35 -7.92 -1.07 1.70
CA LEU A 35 -8.73 -2.28 1.66
C LEU A 35 -10.13 -1.97 2.21
N GLN A 36 -10.18 -1.21 3.31
CA GLN A 36 -11.40 -0.74 3.98
C GLN A 36 -12.36 -1.90 4.29
N LEU A 37 -11.80 -3.00 4.78
CA LEU A 37 -12.53 -4.18 5.22
C LEU A 37 -13.38 -3.86 6.46
N THR A 38 -14.48 -4.59 6.61
CA THR A 38 -15.25 -4.67 7.86
C THR A 38 -15.14 -6.03 8.53
N THR A 39 -14.83 -7.06 7.75
CA THR A 39 -14.48 -8.43 8.16
C THR A 39 -13.38 -8.98 7.23
N PRO A 40 -12.65 -10.04 7.62
CA PRO A 40 -11.66 -10.67 6.73
C PRO A 40 -12.27 -11.44 5.55
N GLU A 41 -13.58 -11.69 5.56
CA GLU A 41 -14.27 -12.60 4.62
C GLU A 41 -14.04 -12.27 3.15
N GLU A 42 -13.89 -10.98 2.80
CA GLU A 42 -13.70 -10.59 1.41
C GLU A 42 -12.32 -11.03 0.88
N LEU A 43 -11.28 -10.97 1.72
CA LEU A 43 -9.99 -11.53 1.38
C LEU A 43 -10.03 -13.07 1.36
N ASP A 44 -10.77 -13.70 2.28
CA ASP A 44 -10.97 -15.16 2.29
C ASP A 44 -11.64 -15.67 1.01
N LYS A 45 -12.57 -14.90 0.44
CA LYS A 45 -13.22 -15.20 -0.85
C LYS A 45 -12.25 -15.01 -2.01
N LEU A 46 -11.53 -13.88 -2.06
CA LEU A 46 -10.56 -13.61 -3.12
C LEU A 46 -9.42 -14.63 -3.14
N SER A 47 -9.02 -15.14 -1.97
CA SER A 47 -7.91 -16.08 -1.84
C SER A 47 -8.20 -17.45 -2.42
N GLN A 48 -9.46 -17.73 -2.76
CA GLN A 48 -9.85 -18.93 -3.50
C GLN A 48 -9.40 -18.87 -4.98
N TYR A 49 -9.03 -17.68 -5.48
CA TYR A 49 -8.67 -17.45 -6.88
C TYR A 49 -7.22 -16.99 -7.07
N CYS A 50 -6.55 -16.48 -6.03
CA CYS A 50 -5.20 -15.94 -6.12
C CYS A 50 -4.47 -15.93 -4.77
N ASP A 51 -3.14 -15.85 -4.78
CA ASP A 51 -2.34 -15.54 -3.61
C ASP A 51 -2.37 -14.03 -3.36
N ILE A 52 -2.74 -13.60 -2.15
CA ILE A 52 -2.97 -12.18 -1.85
C ILE A 52 -1.85 -11.63 -0.99
N TRP A 53 -1.35 -10.48 -1.40
CA TRP A 53 -0.44 -9.63 -0.64
C TRP A 53 -0.97 -8.21 -0.64
N PHE A 54 -0.60 -7.41 0.35
CA PHE A 54 -1.05 -6.03 0.39
C PHE A 54 -0.14 -5.16 1.25
N ILE A 55 -0.27 -3.85 1.06
CA ILE A 55 0.05 -2.86 2.07
C ILE A 55 -1.25 -2.24 2.56
N HIS A 56 -1.23 -1.67 3.76
CA HIS A 56 -2.36 -0.91 4.28
C HIS A 56 -2.35 0.54 3.78
N GLY A 57 -3.51 1.15 3.63
CA GLY A 57 -3.69 2.58 3.38
C GLY A 57 -4.17 3.32 4.64
N ASN A 58 -4.62 4.56 4.47
CA ASN A 58 -5.12 5.36 5.60
C ASN A 58 -6.54 5.02 6.04
N HIS A 59 -7.31 4.30 5.23
CA HIS A 59 -8.67 3.86 5.58
C HIS A 59 -8.67 2.62 6.48
N ASP A 60 -7.59 1.83 6.47
CA ASP A 60 -7.50 0.54 7.16
C ASP A 60 -7.37 0.64 8.68
N SER A 61 -7.22 1.86 9.22
CA SER A 61 -7.31 2.12 10.66
C SER A 61 -8.27 3.27 11.00
N LYS A 62 -9.31 3.48 10.18
CA LYS A 62 -10.39 4.43 10.51
C LYS A 62 -11.36 3.89 11.54
N THR A 63 -11.57 2.57 11.54
CA THR A 63 -12.46 1.88 12.48
C THR A 63 -11.74 0.70 13.11
N VAL A 64 -12.20 0.27 14.28
CA VAL A 64 -11.66 -0.92 14.96
C VAL A 64 -11.89 -2.15 14.09
N ALA A 65 -13.04 -2.26 13.41
CA ALA A 65 -13.35 -3.37 12.51
C ALA A 65 -12.37 -3.47 11.32
N ALA A 66 -12.02 -2.33 10.71
CA ALA A 66 -11.03 -2.31 9.62
C ALA A 66 -9.65 -2.75 10.10
N PHE A 67 -9.22 -2.25 11.26
CA PHE A 67 -7.96 -2.66 11.86
C PHE A 67 -7.98 -4.15 12.22
N ASP A 68 -9.03 -4.63 12.89
CA ASP A 68 -9.12 -6.01 13.35
C ASP A 68 -9.20 -7.01 12.18
N SER A 69 -9.83 -6.61 11.06
CA SER A 69 -9.88 -7.43 9.84
C SER A 69 -8.50 -7.74 9.26
N ILE A 70 -7.50 -6.89 9.51
CA ILE A 70 -6.12 -7.07 9.07
C ILE A 70 -5.24 -7.60 10.20
N TRP A 71 -5.10 -6.83 11.28
CA TRP A 71 -4.09 -7.08 12.31
C TRP A 71 -4.52 -8.08 13.38
N ASN A 72 -5.82 -8.33 13.52
CA ASN A 72 -6.38 -9.34 14.41
C ASN A 72 -6.95 -10.55 13.65
N SER A 73 -6.42 -10.80 12.45
CA SER A 73 -6.70 -11.96 11.62
C SER A 73 -5.40 -12.54 11.05
N GLU A 74 -5.48 -13.68 10.36
CA GLU A 74 -4.33 -14.29 9.68
C GLU A 74 -3.78 -13.40 8.54
N TRP A 75 -4.60 -12.47 8.02
CA TRP A 75 -4.20 -11.56 6.93
C TRP A 75 -3.05 -10.63 7.30
N LYS A 76 -2.82 -10.39 8.60
CA LYS A 76 -1.61 -9.73 9.13
C LYS A 76 -0.32 -10.25 8.50
N GLN A 77 -0.24 -11.57 8.25
CA GLN A 77 0.96 -12.21 7.72
C GLN A 77 1.25 -11.81 6.26
N ARG A 78 0.20 -11.41 5.52
CA ARG A 78 0.25 -11.01 4.11
C ARG A 78 0.46 -9.50 3.89
N ASN A 79 0.52 -8.73 4.98
CA ASN A 79 0.88 -7.31 4.94
C ASN A 79 2.39 -7.13 4.74
N LEU A 80 2.77 -6.45 3.65
CA LEU A 80 4.14 -6.22 3.21
C LEU A 80 4.80 -4.98 3.84
N HIS A 81 4.06 -4.16 4.60
CA HIS A 81 4.64 -2.95 5.22
C HIS A 81 5.89 -3.29 6.06
N GLY A 82 7.00 -2.62 5.74
CA GLY A 82 8.30 -2.78 6.41
C GLY A 82 9.09 -4.03 6.00
N LYS A 83 8.66 -4.76 4.96
CA LYS A 83 9.26 -6.04 4.56
C LYS A 83 9.58 -6.09 3.06
N VAL A 84 10.52 -6.96 2.70
CA VAL A 84 10.73 -7.45 1.33
C VAL A 84 10.32 -8.92 1.26
N VAL A 85 9.47 -9.27 0.31
CA VAL A 85 9.00 -10.64 0.08
C VAL A 85 9.28 -11.04 -1.36
N ASN A 86 9.69 -12.29 -1.58
CA ASN A 86 9.82 -12.87 -2.91
C ASN A 86 8.45 -13.42 -3.34
N ILE A 87 7.87 -12.84 -4.39
CA ILE A 87 6.58 -13.23 -4.96
C ILE A 87 6.82 -13.62 -6.40
N GLN A 88 6.62 -14.91 -6.74
CA GLN A 88 6.86 -15.47 -8.08
C GLN A 88 8.24 -15.08 -8.67
N GLY A 89 9.29 -15.09 -7.84
CA GLY A 89 10.67 -14.78 -8.26
C GLY A 89 11.04 -13.30 -8.20
N VAL A 90 10.11 -12.41 -7.86
CA VAL A 90 10.32 -10.95 -7.82
C VAL A 90 10.38 -10.46 -6.38
N LYS A 91 11.39 -9.66 -6.02
CA LYS A 91 11.49 -9.07 -4.68
C LYS A 91 10.63 -7.81 -4.60
N ILE A 92 9.56 -7.85 -3.81
CA ILE A 92 8.63 -6.73 -3.62
C ILE A 92 8.76 -6.19 -2.20
N ALA A 93 9.11 -4.92 -2.09
CA ALA A 93 9.16 -4.15 -0.84
C ALA A 93 7.84 -3.40 -0.59
N GLY A 94 7.33 -3.40 0.64
CA GLY A 94 6.09 -2.69 0.98
C GLY A 94 6.28 -1.51 1.94
N LEU A 95 5.77 -0.34 1.55
CA LEU A 95 5.62 0.84 2.41
C LEU A 95 4.14 1.26 2.50
N GLY A 96 3.40 0.61 3.39
CA GLY A 96 2.02 1.00 3.71
C GLY A 96 1.90 2.26 4.55
N GLY A 97 0.70 2.82 4.60
CA GLY A 97 0.34 3.97 5.44
C GLY A 97 0.49 5.31 4.72
N VAL A 98 0.32 6.40 5.49
CA VAL A 98 0.41 7.79 5.00
C VAL A 98 1.29 8.66 5.89
N PHE A 99 1.83 9.74 5.33
CA PHE A 99 2.52 10.75 6.13
C PHE A 99 1.51 11.60 6.90
N ARG A 100 1.82 11.91 8.16
CA ARG A 100 0.95 12.72 9.02
C ARG A 100 1.78 13.73 9.78
N GLY A 101 1.44 15.02 9.71
CA GLY A 101 2.21 16.09 10.37
C GLY A 101 2.43 15.91 11.87
N HIS A 102 1.53 15.20 12.58
CA HIS A 102 1.70 14.86 14.00
C HIS A 102 2.85 13.86 14.25
N ILE A 103 3.27 13.11 13.23
CA ILE A 103 4.36 12.13 13.25
C ILE A 103 5.53 12.68 12.44
N TRP A 104 5.32 12.82 11.14
CA TRP A 104 6.28 13.24 10.16
C TRP A 104 5.58 13.65 8.86
N MET A 105 5.93 14.83 8.35
CA MET A 105 5.51 15.33 7.04
C MET A 105 6.75 15.77 6.25
N PRO A 106 7.35 14.87 5.43
CA PRO A 106 8.52 15.22 4.63
C PRO A 106 8.25 16.45 3.74
N PRO A 107 9.25 17.33 3.51
CA PRO A 107 10.66 17.21 3.90
C PRO A 107 10.96 17.75 5.31
N ASN A 108 9.95 18.08 6.11
CA ASN A 108 10.18 18.58 7.47
C ASN A 108 10.79 17.48 8.35
N ARG A 109 11.45 17.91 9.44
CA ARG A 109 11.96 16.98 10.44
C ARG A 109 10.81 16.20 11.08
N PRO A 110 11.00 14.89 11.36
CA PRO A 110 10.00 14.11 12.07
C PRO A 110 9.86 14.63 13.51
N MET A 111 8.62 14.61 14.02
CA MET A 111 8.32 14.83 15.44
C MET A 111 8.66 13.57 16.25
N PHE A 112 8.36 12.40 15.68
CA PHE A 112 8.62 11.11 16.30
C PHE A 112 9.29 10.18 15.29
N PHE A 113 10.28 9.44 15.79
CA PHE A 113 11.12 8.57 14.96
C PHE A 113 10.46 7.21 14.69
N ASP A 114 9.84 6.64 15.71
CA ASP A 114 9.20 5.31 15.67
C ASP A 114 7.94 5.30 16.57
N PRO A 115 7.15 4.22 16.55
CA PRO A 115 5.96 4.08 17.40
C PRO A 115 6.23 4.16 18.91
N ILE A 116 7.37 3.66 19.39
CA ILE A 116 7.73 3.66 20.82
C ILE A 116 7.99 5.09 21.26
N HIS A 117 8.76 5.85 20.47
CA HIS A 117 9.02 7.26 20.69
C HIS A 117 7.70 8.05 20.75
N TYR A 118 6.76 7.83 19.82
CA TYR A 118 5.44 8.47 19.92
C TYR A 118 4.72 8.15 21.24
N CYS A 119 4.66 6.87 21.62
CA CYS A 119 3.94 6.44 22.82
C CYS A 119 4.53 7.00 24.12
N GLN A 120 5.82 7.31 24.18
CA GLN A 120 6.46 7.93 25.35
C GLN A 120 5.92 9.34 25.66
N TYR A 121 5.44 10.06 24.64
CA TYR A 121 4.90 11.42 24.75
C TYR A 121 3.38 11.46 24.57
N CYS A 122 2.76 10.33 24.27
CA CYS A 122 1.31 10.23 24.08
C CYS A 122 0.61 10.14 25.45
N PRO A 123 -0.42 10.95 25.72
CA PRO A 123 -1.25 10.77 26.91
C PRO A 123 -1.83 9.35 26.99
N GLN A 124 -1.86 8.77 28.19
CA GLN A 124 -2.23 7.37 28.41
C GLN A 124 -3.65 7.07 27.92
N GLU A 125 -4.58 8.03 28.05
CA GLU A 125 -5.96 7.91 27.59
C GLU A 125 -6.10 7.80 26.05
N ARG A 126 -5.05 8.17 25.30
CA ARG A 126 -5.01 8.04 23.84
C ARG A 126 -4.32 6.76 23.37
N ILE A 127 -3.59 6.08 24.25
CA ILE A 127 -2.98 4.78 23.96
C ILE A 127 -4.10 3.78 23.70
N TRP A 128 -4.03 3.11 22.56
CA TRP A 128 -5.05 2.15 22.13
C TRP A 128 -4.41 0.78 22.01
N ARG A 129 -4.89 -0.18 22.82
CA ARG A 129 -4.38 -1.57 22.88
C ARG A 129 -2.84 -1.61 22.94
N GLU A 130 -2.30 -0.99 24.00
CA GLU A 130 -0.86 -0.99 24.33
C GLU A 130 0.06 -0.50 23.21
N GLY A 131 -0.43 0.44 22.38
CA GLY A 131 0.40 1.07 21.36
C GLY A 131 -0.22 2.33 20.81
N LEU A 132 0.11 2.63 19.55
CA LEU A 132 -0.35 3.84 18.88
C LEU A 132 -1.88 3.99 18.95
N PRO A 133 -2.39 5.24 19.08
CA PRO A 133 -3.78 5.54 18.80
C PRO A 133 -4.19 4.95 17.45
N LEU A 134 -5.43 4.48 17.34
CA LEU A 134 -5.89 3.75 16.16
C LEU A 134 -5.55 4.44 14.83
N ARG A 135 -5.77 5.76 14.73
CA ARG A 135 -5.43 6.57 13.55
C ARG A 135 -3.96 6.49 13.14
N HIS A 136 -3.06 6.33 14.11
CA HIS A 136 -1.61 6.33 13.89
C HIS A 136 -1.06 4.94 13.57
N ARG A 137 -1.87 3.87 13.65
CA ARG A 137 -1.49 2.52 13.23
C ARG A 137 -1.15 2.41 11.74
N THR A 138 -1.57 3.41 10.94
CA THR A 138 -1.31 3.53 9.50
C THR A 138 -0.50 4.79 9.15
N SER A 139 0.25 5.34 10.12
CA SER A 139 1.17 6.45 9.86
C SER A 139 2.54 5.92 9.49
N ILE A 140 3.20 6.55 8.51
CA ILE A 140 4.59 6.26 8.17
C ILE A 140 5.51 6.98 9.17
N PHE A 141 6.37 6.21 9.82
CA PHE A 141 7.45 6.68 10.68
C PHE A 141 8.79 6.65 9.94
N PRO A 142 9.77 7.50 10.32
CA PRO A 142 11.15 7.37 9.84
C PRO A 142 11.74 5.97 9.98
N SER A 143 11.45 5.27 11.07
CA SER A 143 11.88 3.88 11.30
C SER A 143 11.44 2.91 10.20
N ASP A 144 10.28 3.15 9.57
CA ASP A 144 9.77 2.29 8.50
C ASP A 144 10.62 2.44 7.24
N ILE A 145 11.08 3.66 6.96
CA ILE A 145 12.01 3.96 5.87
C ILE A 145 13.38 3.36 6.16
N GLU A 146 13.92 3.53 7.37
CA GLU A 146 15.22 2.98 7.77
C GLU A 146 15.27 1.45 7.70
N THR A 147 14.17 0.79 8.06
CA THR A 147 14.06 -0.67 7.98
C THR A 147 14.16 -1.16 6.53
N LEU A 148 13.53 -0.45 5.59
CA LEU A 148 13.50 -0.83 4.18
C LEU A 148 14.77 -0.43 3.43
N GLU A 149 15.36 0.72 3.73
CA GLU A 149 16.47 1.27 2.95
C GLU A 149 17.76 0.42 2.99
N ASN A 150 17.89 -0.44 4.00
CA ASN A 150 18.99 -1.39 4.15
C ASN A 150 18.76 -2.71 3.40
N GLN A 151 17.63 -2.85 2.70
CA GLN A 151 17.27 -4.05 1.94
C GLN A 151 17.39 -3.78 0.42
N GLN A 152 17.21 -4.83 -0.39
CA GLN A 152 17.22 -4.74 -1.86
C GLN A 152 15.92 -5.32 -2.41
N ALA A 153 15.30 -4.62 -3.37
CA ALA A 153 14.06 -5.06 -4.00
C ALA A 153 14.01 -4.65 -5.49
N ASP A 154 13.26 -5.42 -6.28
CA ASP A 154 12.98 -5.10 -7.68
C ASP A 154 11.87 -4.05 -7.79
N ILE A 155 10.85 -4.19 -6.93
CA ILE A 155 9.65 -3.37 -6.90
C ILE A 155 9.46 -2.79 -5.51
N LEU A 156 9.10 -1.50 -5.42
CA LEU A 156 8.57 -0.87 -4.22
C LEU A 156 7.08 -0.61 -4.42
N ILE A 157 6.25 -1.12 -3.53
CA ILE A 157 4.85 -0.70 -3.42
C ILE A 157 4.69 0.29 -2.28
N SER A 158 3.99 1.39 -2.51
CA SER A 158 3.66 2.37 -1.48
C SER A 158 2.20 2.80 -1.59
N HIS A 159 1.59 3.23 -0.49
CA HIS A 159 0.25 3.81 -0.61
C HIS A 159 0.37 5.28 -1.05
N GLU A 160 1.19 6.05 -0.35
CA GLU A 160 1.59 7.41 -0.75
C GLU A 160 2.35 7.44 -2.09
N ALA A 161 2.12 8.51 -2.86
CA ALA A 161 2.80 8.69 -4.14
C ALA A 161 4.25 9.17 -3.98
N PRO A 162 5.17 8.71 -4.84
CA PRO A 162 6.48 9.34 -5.01
C PRO A 162 6.37 10.64 -5.83
N ARG A 163 7.42 11.46 -5.86
CA ARG A 163 7.55 12.49 -6.91
C ARG A 163 7.78 11.81 -8.28
N PRO A 164 7.38 12.41 -9.42
CA PRO A 164 6.91 13.78 -9.60
C PRO A 164 5.40 14.01 -9.41
N HIS A 165 4.66 13.12 -8.75
CA HIS A 165 3.26 13.38 -8.44
C HIS A 165 3.09 14.74 -7.74
N PRO A 166 2.05 15.55 -8.04
CA PRO A 166 1.85 16.85 -7.41
C PRO A 166 1.75 16.76 -5.87
N GLN A 167 1.21 15.66 -5.36
CA GLN A 167 1.09 15.37 -3.93
C GLN A 167 2.16 14.38 -3.43
N GLY A 168 3.16 14.08 -4.26
CA GLY A 168 4.11 13.01 -4.00
C GLY A 168 5.31 13.40 -3.14
N PHE A 169 5.89 12.40 -2.50
CA PHE A 169 6.96 12.56 -1.52
C PHE A 169 8.32 12.12 -2.08
N ALA A 170 9.30 13.02 -2.06
CA ALA A 170 10.66 12.75 -2.54
C ALA A 170 11.37 11.64 -1.75
N VAL A 171 10.98 11.43 -0.49
CA VAL A 171 11.58 10.39 0.37
C VAL A 171 11.31 8.98 -0.16
N ILE A 172 10.17 8.76 -0.82
CA ILE A 172 9.84 7.47 -1.45
C ILE A 172 10.75 7.22 -2.65
N ASN A 173 11.04 8.25 -3.46
CA ASN A 173 12.03 8.13 -4.54
C ASN A 173 13.43 7.81 -4.00
N GLN A 174 13.82 8.44 -2.88
CA GLN A 174 15.12 8.19 -2.25
C GLN A 174 15.21 6.77 -1.72
N LEU A 175 14.15 6.27 -1.08
CA LEU A 175 14.02 4.89 -0.63
C LEU A 175 14.19 3.92 -1.80
N ALA A 176 13.41 4.11 -2.88
CA ALA A 176 13.51 3.28 -4.08
C ALA A 176 14.95 3.25 -4.65
N ARG A 177 15.62 4.41 -4.70
CA ARG A 177 17.01 4.49 -5.15
C ARG A 177 17.97 3.72 -4.24
N LYS A 178 17.85 3.86 -2.91
CA LYS A 178 18.71 3.13 -1.95
C LYS A 178 18.53 1.62 -2.06
N MET A 179 17.30 1.17 -2.30
CA MET A 179 16.94 -0.24 -2.41
C MET A 179 17.24 -0.87 -3.78
N GLY A 180 17.71 -0.08 -4.76
CA GLY A 180 17.95 -0.56 -6.13
C GLY A 180 16.67 -0.87 -6.92
N VAL A 181 15.53 -0.29 -6.52
CA VAL A 181 14.21 -0.55 -7.10
C VAL A 181 14.10 0.02 -8.50
N ARG A 182 13.48 -0.76 -9.40
CA ARG A 182 13.27 -0.39 -10.81
C ARG A 182 11.82 -0.07 -11.16
N LYS A 183 10.86 -0.45 -10.32
CA LYS A 183 9.44 -0.10 -10.50
C LYS A 183 8.82 0.32 -9.17
N ILE A 184 8.04 1.40 -9.18
CA ILE A 184 7.20 1.82 -8.05
C ILE A 184 5.74 1.70 -8.46
N PHE A 185 4.93 1.03 -7.65
CA PHE A 185 3.47 1.04 -7.77
C PHE A 185 2.88 1.74 -6.55
N HIS A 186 1.96 2.68 -6.76
CA HIS A 186 1.26 3.34 -5.65
C HIS A 186 -0.23 3.55 -5.89
N GLY A 187 -0.97 3.81 -4.81
CA GLY A 187 -2.40 4.12 -4.81
C GLY A 187 -2.70 5.52 -4.27
N HIS A 188 -3.69 5.60 -3.37
CA HIS A 188 -4.09 6.73 -2.52
C HIS A 188 -4.79 7.90 -3.21
N HIS A 189 -4.33 8.33 -4.39
CA HIS A 189 -4.86 9.55 -5.03
C HIS A 189 -6.09 9.33 -5.90
N HIS A 190 -6.54 8.08 -6.05
CA HIS A 190 -7.74 7.66 -6.77
C HIS A 190 -7.79 7.99 -8.27
N ASP A 191 -6.78 8.67 -8.81
CA ASP A 191 -6.55 8.90 -10.23
C ASP A 191 -5.61 7.84 -10.82
N ASN A 192 -5.55 7.74 -12.15
CA ASN A 192 -4.60 6.89 -12.85
C ASN A 192 -3.52 7.78 -13.49
N PHE A 193 -2.75 8.45 -12.63
CA PHE A 193 -1.79 9.46 -13.03
C PHE A 193 -0.69 8.90 -13.94
N ASP A 194 -0.53 9.47 -15.14
CA ASP A 194 0.47 9.03 -16.12
C ASP A 194 1.82 9.75 -15.93
N TYR A 195 2.82 8.96 -15.55
CA TYR A 195 4.18 9.44 -15.34
C TYR A 195 5.05 9.48 -16.61
N LYS A 196 4.64 8.88 -17.74
CA LYS A 196 5.51 8.66 -18.90
C LYS A 196 6.17 9.94 -19.42
N SER A 197 5.42 11.04 -19.45
CA SER A 197 5.90 12.33 -19.97
C SER A 197 6.72 13.14 -18.97
N ILE A 198 6.56 12.89 -17.66
CA ILE A 198 7.16 13.71 -16.60
C ILE A 198 8.23 13.00 -15.78
N ASN A 199 8.27 11.66 -15.79
CA ASN A 199 9.30 10.89 -15.09
C ASN A 199 10.64 11.02 -15.82
N ARG A 200 11.53 11.80 -15.21
CA ARG A 200 12.89 12.04 -15.68
C ARG A 200 13.86 10.92 -15.26
N ASN A 201 13.51 10.11 -14.26
CA ASN A 201 14.35 9.00 -13.84
C ASN A 201 14.05 7.76 -14.69
N LYS A 202 14.89 7.49 -15.69
CA LYS A 202 14.74 6.32 -16.57
C LYS A 202 15.19 4.99 -15.93
N ALA A 203 15.79 5.03 -14.74
CA ALA A 203 16.18 3.82 -14.02
C ALA A 203 15.04 3.24 -13.17
N CYS A 204 13.95 3.98 -12.98
CA CYS A 204 12.85 3.56 -12.13
C CYS A 204 11.51 4.05 -12.71
N ASP A 205 10.68 3.12 -13.16
CA ASP A 205 9.33 3.41 -13.64
C ASP A 205 8.36 3.60 -12.47
N ILE A 206 7.33 4.42 -12.66
CA ILE A 206 6.35 4.76 -11.62
C ILE A 206 4.95 4.57 -12.20
N PHE A 207 4.10 3.86 -11.47
CA PHE A 207 2.74 3.54 -11.85
C PHE A 207 1.78 3.91 -10.72
N ASN A 208 0.73 4.66 -11.05
CA ASN A 208 -0.36 4.96 -10.13
C ASN A 208 -1.51 4.00 -10.39
N ILE A 209 -1.77 3.03 -9.54
CA ILE A 209 -2.97 2.20 -9.68
C ILE A 209 -4.09 2.85 -8.89
N GLY A 210 -4.95 3.58 -9.60
CA GLY A 210 -6.01 4.40 -9.02
C GLY A 210 -7.20 3.62 -8.49
N PHE A 211 -8.27 4.35 -8.20
CA PHE A 211 -9.48 3.81 -7.59
C PHE A 211 -10.02 2.60 -8.34
N ARG A 212 -10.04 1.44 -7.68
CA ARG A 212 -10.55 0.16 -8.23
C ARG A 212 -10.00 -0.13 -9.62
N SER A 213 -8.72 0.16 -9.79
CA SER A 213 -7.97 -0.11 -11.01
C SER A 213 -7.11 -1.36 -10.81
N LEU A 214 -6.75 -1.99 -11.91
CA LEU A 214 -5.96 -3.22 -11.92
C LEU A 214 -4.92 -3.13 -13.03
N SER A 215 -3.67 -3.42 -12.72
CA SER A 215 -2.60 -3.54 -13.71
C SER A 215 -1.82 -4.83 -13.56
N ASP A 216 -1.11 -5.20 -14.63
CA ASP A 216 -0.06 -6.22 -14.56
C ASP A 216 1.24 -5.65 -13.99
N ILE A 217 2.26 -6.50 -13.89
CA ILE A 217 3.62 -6.18 -13.41
C ILE A 217 4.39 -5.20 -14.30
N ASP A 218 3.98 -5.02 -15.55
CA ASP A 218 4.58 -4.08 -16.49
C ASP A 218 3.84 -2.73 -16.50
N GLY A 219 2.82 -2.59 -15.65
CA GLY A 219 2.04 -1.36 -15.52
C GLY A 219 1.01 -1.19 -16.63
N ASN A 220 0.68 -2.25 -17.37
CA ASN A 220 -0.42 -2.21 -18.32
C ASN A 220 -1.73 -2.39 -17.54
N TYR A 221 -2.67 -1.46 -17.73
CA TYR A 221 -3.97 -1.56 -17.07
C TYR A 221 -4.84 -2.64 -17.73
N LEU A 222 -5.38 -3.49 -16.89
CA LEU A 222 -6.48 -4.42 -17.20
C LEU A 222 -7.83 -3.76 -16.88
N ILE A 223 -7.86 -2.90 -15.86
CA ILE A 223 -9.04 -2.13 -15.43
C ILE A 223 -8.59 -0.71 -15.07
N VAL A 224 -9.28 0.30 -15.60
CA VAL A 224 -9.02 1.72 -15.32
C VAL A 224 -10.28 2.32 -14.69
N GLY A 225 -10.26 2.59 -13.39
CA GLY A 225 -11.27 3.39 -12.69
C GLY A 225 -12.69 2.84 -12.74
N VAL A 226 -13.08 2.00 -11.77
CA VAL A 226 -14.49 1.57 -11.62
C VAL A 226 -15.19 2.40 -10.56
N ASP A 227 -15.73 3.55 -10.96
CA ASP A 227 -16.56 4.38 -10.09
C ASP A 227 -18.04 4.05 -10.27
N ASP A 228 -18.57 3.17 -9.41
CA ASP A 228 -19.99 2.85 -9.33
C ASP A 228 -20.73 3.65 -8.25
N ARG A 229 -20.08 4.66 -7.65
CA ARG A 229 -20.68 5.45 -6.56
C ARG A 229 -21.82 6.34 -7.04
N ASP A 230 -21.80 6.76 -8.30
CA ASP A 230 -22.88 7.53 -8.93
C ASP A 230 -24.13 6.68 -9.25
N ASN A 231 -24.05 5.35 -9.10
CA ASN A 231 -25.16 4.42 -9.35
C ASN A 231 -25.89 3.98 -8.06
N ARG A 232 -25.71 4.71 -6.94
CA ARG A 232 -26.38 4.43 -5.65
C ARG A 232 -27.31 5.55 -5.22
#